data_AF-A0A372K9B5-F1
#
_entry.id   AF-A0A372K9B5-F1
#
_cell.length_a   1.000
_cell.length_b   1.000
_cell.length_c   1.000
_cell.angle_alpha   90.00
_cell.angle_beta   90.00
_cell.angle_gamma   90.00
#
_symmetry.space_group_name_H-M   'P 1'
#
loop_
_entity.id
_entity.type
_entity.pdbx_description
1 polymer ?
#
loop_
_entity_poly.entity_id
_entity_poly.type
_entity_poly.pdbx_seq_one_letter_code
_entity_poly.pdbx_strand_id
1 'polypeptide(L)'
;MATYTTSPVGLPWTQTLGNDTSGTITALSCPGQCVCTVYSAAGVVLASIDSRNVSRPNEYGQLYFNIGQPYVMPLNLAFSGGAPYVVQRSGSSISFTI
;
A
#
# COMPACT_ATOMS: atom_id res chain seq x y z
N MET A 1 -10.75 -12.06 6.11
CA MET A 1 -10.15 -10.92 5.41
C MET A 1 -9.96 -9.81 6.42
N ALA A 2 -8.72 -9.55 6.82
CA ALA A 2 -8.36 -8.53 7.78
C ALA A 2 -7.97 -7.25 7.04
N THR A 3 -8.21 -6.10 7.66
CA THR A 3 -7.78 -4.80 7.13
C THR A 3 -6.87 -4.12 8.12
N TYR A 4 -5.67 -3.74 7.67
CA TYR A 4 -4.66 -3.08 8.48
C TYR A 4 -4.43 -1.67 7.95
N THR A 5 -4.64 -0.66 8.79
CA THR A 5 -4.48 0.74 8.40
C THR A 5 -3.23 1.34 9.03
N THR A 6 -2.46 2.03 8.19
CA THR A 6 -1.30 2.81 8.63
C THR A 6 -1.70 4.16 9.19
N SER A 7 -1.00 4.57 10.24
CA SER A 7 -1.13 5.89 10.88
C SER A 7 0.26 6.52 10.95
N PRO A 8 0.77 7.08 9.84
CA PRO A 8 2.13 7.62 9.79
C PRO A 8 2.33 8.74 10.82
N VAL A 9 3.35 8.60 11.66
CA VAL A 9 3.85 9.67 12.55
C VAL A 9 5.35 9.84 12.32
N GLY A 10 5.73 10.91 11.59
CA GLY A 10 7.11 11.15 11.15
C GLY A 10 7.53 10.20 10.02
N LEU A 11 7.82 10.75 8.84
CA LEU A 11 8.16 9.96 7.65
C LEU A 11 9.68 9.86 7.45
N PRO A 12 10.22 8.74 6.94
CA PRO A 12 9.51 7.50 6.60
C PRO A 12 9.05 6.73 7.85
N TRP A 13 7.86 6.15 7.79
CA TRP A 13 7.24 5.43 8.90
C TRP A 13 7.13 3.94 8.59
N THR A 14 7.47 3.08 9.55
CA THR A 14 7.44 1.63 9.38
C THR A 14 6.39 1.00 10.28
N GLN A 15 5.59 0.09 9.73
CA GLN A 15 4.58 -0.66 10.48
C GLN A 15 4.45 -2.09 9.99
N THR A 16 4.36 -3.04 10.93
CA THR A 16 4.01 -4.42 10.63
C THR A 16 2.53 -4.55 10.30
N LEU A 17 2.21 -5.22 9.20
CA LEU A 17 0.85 -5.47 8.73
C LEU A 17 0.34 -6.78 9.35
N GLY A 18 -0.21 -6.68 10.55
CA GLY A 18 -0.78 -7.81 11.27
C GLY A 18 0.25 -8.73 11.92
N ASN A 19 -0.16 -9.96 12.17
CA ASN A 19 0.62 -11.00 12.87
C ASN A 19 0.57 -12.36 12.14
N ASP A 20 0.00 -12.39 10.93
CA ASP A 20 -0.11 -13.59 10.12
C ASP A 20 1.27 -14.04 9.63
N THR A 21 1.55 -15.34 9.72
CA THR A 21 2.82 -15.91 9.23
C THR A 21 2.80 -16.19 7.73
N SER A 22 1.63 -16.15 7.11
CA SER A 22 1.42 -16.37 5.67
C SER A 22 0.07 -15.79 5.24
N GLY A 23 -0.02 -15.32 4.00
CA GLY A 23 -1.25 -14.79 3.43
C GLY A 23 -1.03 -14.10 2.09
N THR A 24 -2.05 -13.40 1.61
CA THR A 24 -1.97 -12.62 0.37
C THR A 24 -2.55 -11.24 0.61
N ILE A 25 -1.77 -10.20 0.34
CA ILE A 25 -2.32 -8.84 0.28
C ILE A 25 -3.09 -8.72 -1.03
N THR A 26 -4.40 -8.51 -0.91
CA THR A 26 -5.37 -8.54 -2.02
C THR A 26 -5.82 -7.16 -2.45
N ALA A 27 -5.69 -6.15 -1.57
CA ALA A 27 -5.98 -4.77 -1.92
C ALA A 27 -5.18 -3.80 -1.06
N LEU A 28 -5.01 -2.61 -1.60
CA LEU A 28 -4.59 -1.43 -0.86
C LEU A 28 -5.55 -0.28 -1.15
N SER A 29 -5.86 0.51 -0.12
CA SER A 29 -6.57 1.77 -0.29
C SER A 29 -5.92 2.93 0.46
N CYS A 30 -6.06 4.14 -0.07
CA CYS A 30 -5.56 5.35 0.56
C CYS A 30 -6.48 6.55 0.22
N PRO A 31 -6.81 7.44 1.17
CA PRO A 31 -7.72 8.58 0.94
C PRO A 31 -7.07 9.72 0.14
N GLY A 32 -5.77 9.64 -0.12
CA GLY A 32 -4.99 10.63 -0.86
C GLY A 32 -3.82 9.97 -1.58
N GLN A 33 -2.71 10.69 -1.76
CA GLN A 33 -1.51 10.11 -2.35
C GLN A 33 -0.85 9.13 -1.38
N CYS A 34 -0.70 7.87 -1.79
CA CYS A 34 0.05 6.88 -1.05
C CYS A 34 1.37 6.54 -1.74
N VAL A 35 2.44 6.64 -0.96
CA VAL A 35 3.80 6.25 -1.35
C VAL A 35 4.31 5.31 -0.28
N CYS A 36 4.49 4.05 -0.63
CA CYS A 36 4.97 3.04 0.31
C CYS A 36 5.67 1.88 -0.39
N THR A 37 6.47 1.14 0.37
CA THR A 37 7.08 -0.11 -0.07
C THR A 37 6.73 -1.18 0.95
N VAL A 38 6.17 -2.29 0.48
CA VAL A 38 5.81 -3.45 1.28
C VAL A 38 6.96 -4.45 1.22
N TYR A 39 7.37 -4.95 2.37
CA TYR A 39 8.41 -5.94 2.55
C TYR A 39 7.85 -7.19 3.20
N SER A 40 8.41 -8.35 2.86
CA SER A 40 8.19 -9.58 3.62
C SER A 40 8.87 -9.48 4.99
N ALA A 41 8.53 -10.38 5.91
CA ALA A 41 9.22 -10.47 7.20
C ALA A 41 10.74 -10.68 7.08
N ALA A 42 11.21 -11.26 5.97
CA ALA A 42 12.63 -11.45 5.66
C ALA A 42 13.31 -10.20 5.06
N GLY A 43 12.58 -9.09 4.89
CA GLY A 43 13.11 -7.85 4.29
C GLY A 43 13.16 -7.84 2.76
N VAL A 44 12.48 -8.78 2.10
CA VAL A 44 12.38 -8.79 0.63
C VAL A 44 11.27 -7.85 0.19
N VAL A 45 11.51 -7.00 -0.81
CA VAL A 45 10.48 -6.14 -1.39
C VAL A 45 9.41 -6.99 -2.06
N LEU A 46 8.17 -6.89 -1.59
CA LEU A 46 6.99 -7.51 -2.21
C LEU A 46 6.36 -6.59 -3.24
N ALA A 47 6.22 -5.30 -2.91
CA ALA A 47 5.71 -4.29 -3.83
C ALA A 47 6.21 -2.90 -3.46
N SER A 48 6.40 -2.05 -4.47
CA SER A 48 6.56 -0.62 -4.29
C SER A 48 5.39 0.10 -4.94
N ILE A 49 4.75 0.96 -4.17
CA ILE A 49 3.52 1.63 -4.52
C ILE A 49 3.79 3.12 -4.49
N ASP A 50 3.62 3.76 -5.64
CA ASP A 50 3.67 5.21 -5.77
C ASP A 50 2.44 5.67 -6.52
N SER A 51 1.39 6.01 -5.78
CA SER A 51 0.12 6.46 -6.36
C SER A 51 0.25 7.81 -7.08
N ARG A 52 1.37 8.52 -6.92
CA ARG A 52 1.67 9.74 -7.68
C ARG A 52 1.99 9.41 -9.15
N ASN A 53 2.43 8.19 -9.43
CA ASN A 53 2.77 7.73 -10.77
C ASN A 53 1.69 6.87 -11.42
N VAL A 54 0.54 6.69 -10.76
CA VAL A 54 -0.57 5.94 -11.37
C VAL A 54 -1.46 6.92 -12.12
N SER A 55 -1.03 7.24 -13.33
CA SER A 55 -1.84 7.95 -14.28
C SER A 55 -3.08 7.13 -14.64
N ARG A 56 -4.27 7.61 -14.27
CA ARG A 56 -5.52 7.05 -14.80
C ARG A 56 -5.76 7.69 -16.17
N PRO A 57 -6.06 6.92 -17.23
CA PRO A 57 -6.61 7.51 -18.44
C PRO A 57 -7.97 8.13 -18.11
N ASN A 58 -8.20 9.38 -18.49
CA ASN A 58 -9.55 9.94 -18.53
C ASN A 58 -10.32 9.31 -19.70
N GLU A 59 -11.60 9.67 -19.83
CA GLU A 59 -12.44 9.30 -20.98
C GLU A 59 -11.85 9.73 -22.34
N TYR A 60 -10.83 10.60 -22.32
CA TYR A 60 -10.07 11.08 -23.47
C TYR A 60 -8.65 10.46 -23.60
N GLY A 61 -8.32 9.42 -22.82
CA GLY A 61 -7.02 8.74 -22.86
C GLY A 61 -5.84 9.54 -22.28
N GLN A 62 -6.09 10.69 -21.65
CA GLN A 62 -5.06 11.50 -20.98
C GLN A 62 -4.79 11.00 -19.57
N LEU A 63 -3.51 10.96 -19.21
CA LEU A 63 -3.01 10.60 -17.90
C LEU A 63 -3.26 11.75 -16.91
N TYR A 64 -4.19 11.60 -15.97
CA TYR A 64 -4.43 12.61 -14.92
C TYR A 64 -4.05 12.09 -13.52
N PHE A 65 -3.55 12.99 -12.67
CA PHE A 65 -3.25 12.74 -11.27
C PHE A 65 -4.53 12.96 -10.44
N ASN A 66 -5.13 11.89 -9.93
CA ASN A 66 -6.37 12.01 -9.15
C ASN A 66 -6.05 12.42 -7.71
N ILE A 67 -5.80 13.72 -7.50
CA ILE A 67 -5.60 14.30 -6.17
C ILE A 67 -6.94 14.37 -5.43
N GLY A 68 -7.04 13.73 -4.26
CA GLY A 68 -8.19 13.86 -3.35
C GLY A 68 -9.32 12.83 -3.50
N GLN A 69 -9.15 11.78 -4.30
CA GLN A 69 -10.08 10.65 -4.37
C GLN A 69 -9.47 9.42 -3.68
N PRO A 70 -10.27 8.57 -3.00
CA PRO A 70 -9.77 7.33 -2.44
C PRO A 70 -9.22 6.45 -3.56
N TYR A 71 -7.92 6.16 -3.49
CA TYR A 71 -7.25 5.25 -4.39
C TYR A 71 -7.47 3.83 -3.87
N VAL A 72 -7.99 2.92 -4.69
CA VAL A 72 -8.08 1.49 -4.36
C VAL A 72 -7.34 0.73 -5.45
N MET A 73 -6.31 -0.03 -5.07
CA MET A 73 -5.54 -0.88 -5.96
C MET A 73 -5.77 -2.34 -5.59
N PRO A 74 -6.26 -3.17 -6.51
CA PRO A 74 -6.18 -4.62 -6.32
C PRO A 74 -4.70 -5.04 -6.32
N LEU A 75 -4.35 -5.95 -5.43
CA LEU A 75 -3.01 -6.51 -5.28
C LEU A 75 -3.12 -8.03 -5.27
N ASN A 76 -1.99 -8.70 -5.51
CA ASN A 76 -1.87 -10.15 -5.33
C ASN A 76 -0.47 -10.49 -4.82
N LEU A 77 -0.17 -10.04 -3.61
CA LEU A 77 1.16 -10.16 -3.00
C LEU A 77 1.14 -11.27 -1.95
N ALA A 78 1.56 -12.46 -2.34
CA ALA A 78 1.72 -13.56 -1.41
C ALA A 78 2.93 -13.31 -0.49
N PHE A 79 2.77 -13.65 0.79
CA PHE A 79 3.86 -13.65 1.77
C PHE A 79 3.83 -14.92 2.60
N SER A 80 5.02 -15.32 3.06
CA SER A 80 5.21 -16.44 3.97
C SER A 80 6.44 -16.20 4.85
N GLY A 81 6.52 -16.90 5.98
CA GLY A 81 7.65 -16.78 6.91
C GLY A 81 7.55 -15.61 7.89
N GLY A 82 6.37 -15.01 8.05
CA GLY A 82 6.11 -13.94 9.01
C GLY A 82 5.26 -12.80 8.43
N ALA A 83 4.80 -11.91 9.32
CA ALA A 83 3.98 -10.78 8.94
C ALA A 83 4.78 -9.77 8.10
N PRO A 84 4.25 -9.32 6.95
CA PRO A 84 4.90 -8.31 6.15
C PRO A 84 4.91 -6.98 6.89
N TYR A 85 5.80 -6.08 6.52
CA TYR A 85 5.81 -4.72 7.03
C TYR A 85 5.84 -3.71 5.88
N VAL A 86 5.26 -2.55 6.12
CA VAL A 86 5.25 -1.44 5.17
C VAL A 86 6.20 -0.36 5.64
N VAL A 87 6.97 0.19 4.71
CA VAL A 87 7.70 1.45 4.87
C VAL A 87 6.97 2.51 4.06
N GLN A 88 6.33 3.42 4.77
CA GLN A 88 5.52 4.47 4.22
C GLN A 88 6.29 5.79 4.12
N ARG A 89 6.10 6.50 3.00
CA ARG A 89 6.72 7.79 2.68
C ARG A 89 5.70 8.90 2.39
N SER A 90 4.41 8.59 2.45
CA SER A 90 3.31 9.56 2.33
C SER A 90 2.67 9.87 3.68
N GLY A 91 2.12 11.07 3.85
CA GLY A 91 1.35 11.43 5.05
C GLY A 91 -0.06 10.85 5.12
N SER A 92 -0.59 10.31 4.02
CA SER A 92 -1.92 9.69 3.97
C SER A 92 -1.94 8.32 4.64
N SER A 93 -3.02 8.00 5.35
CA SER A 93 -3.27 6.62 5.81
C SER A 93 -3.40 5.66 4.65
N ILE A 94 -2.96 4.42 4.85
CA ILE A 94 -2.96 3.36 3.86
C ILE A 94 -3.58 2.12 4.49
N SER A 95 -4.68 1.63 3.96
CA SER A 95 -5.31 0.38 4.39
C SER A 95 -4.89 -0.75 3.47
N PHE A 96 -4.48 -1.87 4.06
CA PHE A 96 -4.12 -3.10 3.38
C PHE A 96 -5.14 -4.18 3.71
N THR A 97 -5.61 -4.90 2.70
CA THR A 97 -6.51 -6.04 2.86
C THR A 97 -5.74 -7.34 2.68
N ILE A 98 -5.83 -8.22 3.68
CA ILE A 98 -5.17 -9.53 3.74
C ILE A 98 -6.24 -10.63 3.90
#